data_AF-A0A1I8CKB3-F1
#
_entry.id   AF-A0A1I8CKB3-F1
#
_cell.length_a   1.000
_cell.length_b   1.000
_cell.length_c   1.000
_cell.angle_alpha   90.00
_cell.angle_beta   90.00
_cell.angle_gamma   90.00
#
_symmetry.space_group_name_H-M   'P 1'
#
loop_
_entity.id
_entity.type
_entity.pdbx_description
1 polymer ?
#
loop_
_entity_poly.entity_id
_entity_poly.type
_entity_poly.pdbx_seq_one_letter_code
_entity_poly.pdbx_strand_id
1 'polypeptide(L)'
;MTNALQDLNAMLIMKIVLILNQLVCTIEKYEEGMAQKCKITCGLCGDSTSSTPVPASTTPSGDCKNNGKNCDQLVKYCTNAVYETILSNICKKTCRICK
;
A
#
# COMPACT_ATOMS: atom_id res chain seq x y z
N MET A 1 27.51 0.37 -9.16
CA MET A 1 27.23 -1.06 -9.00
C MET A 1 26.71 -1.33 -7.60
N THR A 2 25.55 -0.78 -7.26
CA THR A 2 24.94 -0.98 -5.95
C THR A 2 23.47 -0.99 -6.23
N ASN A 3 22.78 -2.10 -5.94
CA ASN A 3 21.37 -2.11 -5.54
C ASN A 3 20.70 -3.49 -5.70
N ALA A 4 21.30 -4.52 -6.29
CA ALA A 4 20.62 -5.84 -6.31
C ALA A 4 20.29 -6.38 -4.90
N LEU A 5 21.19 -6.16 -3.93
CA LEU A 5 20.95 -6.50 -2.52
C LEU A 5 19.95 -5.55 -1.85
N GLN A 6 19.99 -4.25 -2.16
CA GLN A 6 19.03 -3.25 -1.65
C GLN A 6 17.61 -3.51 -2.20
N ASP A 7 17.53 -3.95 -3.45
CA ASP A 7 16.33 -4.30 -4.20
C ASP A 7 15.66 -5.56 -3.64
N LEU A 8 16.46 -6.59 -3.36
CA LEU A 8 16.04 -7.82 -2.69
C LEU A 8 15.60 -7.55 -1.25
N ASN A 9 16.31 -6.69 -0.51
CA ASN A 9 15.93 -6.27 0.83
C ASN A 9 14.61 -5.47 0.81
N ALA A 10 14.43 -4.54 -0.12
CA ALA A 10 13.19 -3.78 -0.26
C ALA A 10 12.01 -4.67 -0.67
N MET A 11 12.25 -5.67 -1.54
CA MET A 11 11.23 -6.67 -1.89
C MET A 11 10.84 -7.52 -0.68
N LEU A 12 11.83 -7.97 0.08
CA LEU A 12 11.62 -8.80 1.26
C LEU A 12 10.90 -8.02 2.36
N ILE A 13 11.28 -6.77 2.60
CA ILE A 13 10.63 -5.87 3.55
C ILE A 13 9.17 -5.62 3.13
N MET A 14 8.91 -5.34 1.85
CA MET A 14 7.54 -5.13 1.37
C MET A 14 6.67 -6.39 1.53
N LYS A 15 7.20 -7.57 1.22
CA LYS A 15 6.51 -8.84 1.46
C LYS A 15 6.27 -9.10 2.94
N ILE A 16 7.27 -8.88 3.80
CA ILE A 16 7.16 -9.03 5.26
C ILE A 16 6.09 -8.08 5.81
N VAL A 17 6.07 -6.82 5.39
CA VAL A 17 5.07 -5.84 5.84
C VAL A 17 3.66 -6.27 5.46
N LEU A 18 3.45 -6.78 4.23
CA LEU A 18 2.15 -7.32 3.83
C LEU A 18 1.75 -8.54 4.68
N ILE A 19 2.68 -9.48 4.90
CA ILE A 19 2.45 -10.68 5.70
C ILE A 19 2.11 -10.31 7.15
N LEU A 20 2.87 -9.40 7.76
CA LEU A 20 2.62 -8.91 9.13
C LEU A 20 1.29 -8.17 9.24
N ASN A 21 0.91 -7.41 8.22
CA ASN A 21 -0.34 -6.67 8.17
C ASN A 21 -1.57 -7.61 8.06
N GLN A 22 -1.42 -8.79 7.47
CA GLN A 22 -2.44 -9.84 7.49
C GLN A 22 -2.42 -10.62 8.82
N LEU A 23 -1.22 -10.96 9.32
CA LEU A 23 -1.05 -11.74 10.54
C LEU A 23 -1.64 -11.04 11.78
N VAL A 24 -1.53 -9.72 11.87
CA VAL A 24 -2.07 -8.95 13.00
C VAL A 24 -3.59 -9.06 13.13
N CYS A 25 -4.29 -9.45 12.06
CA CYS A 25 -5.73 -9.69 12.09
C CYS A 25 -6.13 -10.96 12.87
N THR A 26 -5.19 -11.90 13.08
CA THR A 26 -5.45 -13.16 13.79
C THR A 26 -4.76 -13.25 15.15
N ILE A 27 -4.12 -12.16 15.60
CA ILE A 27 -3.52 -12.11 16.93
C ILE A 27 -4.61 -11.70 17.92
N GLU A 28 -4.96 -12.56 18.88
CA GLU A 28 -6.05 -12.35 19.86
C GLU A 28 -6.08 -10.92 20.45
N LYS A 29 -4.91 -10.39 20.81
CA LYS A 29 -4.77 -9.05 21.39
C LYS A 29 -5.23 -7.91 20.46
N TYR A 30 -5.09 -8.08 19.15
CA TYR A 30 -5.33 -7.04 18.15
C TYR A 30 -6.54 -7.34 17.26
N GLU A 31 -7.04 -8.57 17.31
CA GLU A 31 -8.12 -9.10 16.48
C GLU A 31 -9.36 -8.22 16.53
N GLU A 32 -9.90 -7.91 17.71
CA GLU A 32 -11.12 -7.08 17.81
C GLU A 32 -10.92 -5.67 17.22
N GLY A 33 -9.79 -5.03 17.53
CA GLY A 33 -9.47 -3.69 17.04
C GLY A 33 -9.28 -3.66 15.53
N MET A 34 -8.59 -4.65 14.97
CA MET A 34 -8.38 -4.78 13.53
C MET A 34 -9.65 -5.20 12.81
N ALA A 35 -10.45 -6.10 13.39
CA ALA A 35 -11.74 -6.50 12.85
C ALA A 35 -12.76 -5.36 12.85
N GLN A 36 -12.65 -4.38 13.74
CA GLN A 36 -13.51 -3.21 13.72
C GLN A 36 -13.02 -2.11 12.77
N LYS A 37 -11.72 -1.80 12.78
CA LYS A 37 -11.15 -0.62 12.09
C LYS A 37 -10.49 -0.93 10.75
N CYS A 38 -10.08 -2.16 10.52
CA CYS A 38 -9.26 -2.60 9.38
C CYS A 38 -9.92 -3.77 8.62
N LYS A 39 -11.26 -3.80 8.56
CA LYS A 39 -12.07 -4.88 7.96
C LYS A 39 -11.63 -5.29 6.56
N ILE A 40 -11.32 -4.32 5.70
CA ILE A 40 -10.86 -4.56 4.32
C ILE A 40 -9.48 -5.23 4.35
N THR A 41 -8.55 -4.71 5.15
CA THR A 41 -7.22 -5.29 5.34
C THR A 41 -7.29 -6.73 5.81
N CYS A 42 -8.18 -7.03 6.76
CA CYS A 42 -8.35 -8.37 7.33
C CYS A 42 -9.23 -9.30 6.50
N GLY A 43 -9.67 -8.90 5.30
CA GLY A 43 -10.51 -9.73 4.44
C GLY A 43 -11.92 -10.01 5.01
N LEU A 44 -12.35 -9.24 6.01
CA LEU A 44 -13.64 -9.42 6.69
C LEU A 44 -14.80 -8.74 5.97
N CYS A 45 -14.49 -7.87 5.00
CA CYS A 45 -15.45 -7.47 3.98
C CYS A 45 -15.37 -8.50 2.84
N GLY A 46 -16.31 -9.45 2.81
CA GLY A 46 -16.49 -10.32 1.63
C GLY A 46 -16.80 -9.49 0.38
N ASP A 47 -16.52 -10.06 -0.80
CA ASP A 47 -16.75 -9.49 -2.14
C ASP A 47 -18.15 -8.88 -2.30
N SER A 48 -18.35 -7.69 -1.77
CA SER A 48 -19.16 -6.71 -2.43
C SER A 48 -18.27 -6.15 -3.51
N THR A 49 -18.25 -6.84 -4.66
CA THR A 49 -18.16 -6.19 -5.97
C THR A 49 -19.31 -5.19 -6.10
N SER A 50 -19.31 -4.16 -5.26
CA SER A 50 -19.77 -2.87 -5.70
C SER A 50 -18.60 -2.32 -6.48
N SER A 51 -18.59 -2.64 -7.77
CA SER A 51 -18.01 -1.82 -8.82
C SER A 51 -18.72 -0.47 -8.80
N THR A 52 -18.64 0.26 -7.69
CA THR A 52 -18.83 1.69 -7.71
C THR A 52 -17.66 2.17 -8.55
N PRO A 53 -17.88 2.87 -9.67
CA PRO A 53 -16.78 3.54 -10.33
C PRO A 53 -16.08 4.32 -9.22
N VAL A 54 -14.81 4.00 -8.96
CA VAL A 54 -13.93 4.87 -8.20
C VAL A 54 -14.19 6.23 -8.81
N PRO A 55 -14.76 7.22 -8.07
CA PRO A 55 -14.86 8.56 -8.60
C PRO A 55 -13.45 8.85 -9.08
N ALA A 56 -13.27 9.14 -10.36
CA ALA A 56 -12.01 9.65 -10.88
C ALA A 56 -11.63 10.74 -9.88
N SER A 57 -10.67 10.42 -9.00
CA SER A 57 -10.53 11.15 -7.75
C SER A 57 -10.12 12.53 -8.20
N THR A 58 -11.07 13.46 -8.14
CA THR A 58 -10.85 14.86 -8.42
C THR A 58 -9.65 15.20 -7.59
N THR A 59 -8.54 15.52 -8.28
CA THR A 59 -7.25 15.83 -7.70
C THR A 59 -7.51 16.67 -6.45
N PRO A 60 -7.35 16.14 -5.22
CA PRO A 60 -7.25 17.04 -4.10
C PRO A 60 -6.00 17.84 -4.44
N SER A 61 -6.11 19.16 -4.55
CA SER A 61 -4.96 20.07 -4.45
C SER A 61 -4.31 19.97 -3.06
N GLY A 62 -4.08 18.75 -2.57
CA GLY A 62 -3.18 18.43 -1.50
C GLY A 62 -1.81 18.23 -2.12
N ASP A 63 -0.80 18.84 -1.49
CA ASP A 63 0.61 18.81 -1.93
C ASP A 63 0.98 17.53 -2.68
N CYS A 64 1.48 17.69 -3.90
CA CYS A 64 2.09 16.60 -4.64
C CYS A 64 3.43 16.21 -3.98
N LYS A 65 3.35 15.38 -2.96
CA LYS A 65 4.50 14.90 -2.20
C LYS A 65 4.38 13.41 -1.89
N ASN A 66 5.54 12.83 -1.59
CA ASN A 66 5.61 11.49 -1.03
C ASN A 66 5.26 11.58 0.45
N ASN A 67 4.19 10.90 0.87
CA ASN A 67 3.82 10.73 2.27
C ASN A 67 4.40 9.44 2.87
N GLY A 68 4.77 8.49 2.02
CA GLY A 68 5.41 7.24 2.38
C GLY A 68 6.89 7.40 2.69
N LYS A 69 7.43 6.44 3.46
CA LYS A 69 8.87 6.33 3.69
C LYS A 69 9.52 5.59 2.53
N ASN A 70 10.79 5.89 2.25
CA ASN A 70 11.61 5.19 1.26
C ASN A 70 11.05 5.17 -0.16
N CYS A 71 10.20 6.14 -0.53
CA CYS A 71 9.57 6.16 -1.86
C CYS A 71 10.59 6.09 -3.01
N ASP A 72 11.76 6.72 -2.88
CA ASP A 72 12.85 6.66 -3.87
C ASP A 72 13.33 5.24 -4.17
N GLN A 73 13.26 4.34 -3.18
CA GLN A 73 13.64 2.92 -3.34
C GLN A 73 12.50 2.07 -3.93
N LEU A 74 11.29 2.63 -4.00
CA LEU A 74 10.06 1.92 -4.35
C LEU A 74 9.55 2.24 -5.76
N VAL A 75 10.25 3.11 -6.50
CA VAL A 75 9.86 3.58 -7.84
C VAL A 75 9.52 2.45 -8.82
N LYS A 76 10.29 1.36 -8.78
CA LYS A 76 10.11 0.19 -9.66
C LYS A 76 8.87 -0.66 -9.33
N TYR A 77 8.28 -0.45 -8.15
CA TYR A 77 7.07 -1.16 -7.71
C TYR A 77 5.79 -0.37 -8.00
N CYS A 78 5.89 0.88 -8.48
CA CYS A 78 4.73 1.69 -8.83
C CYS A 78 3.83 1.02 -9.88
N THR A 79 4.38 0.14 -10.71
CA THR A 79 3.64 -0.63 -11.73
C THR A 79 3.40 -2.10 -11.33
N ASN A 80 3.70 -2.48 -10.09
CA ASN A 80 3.46 -3.83 -9.61
C ASN A 80 2.01 -3.93 -9.14
N ALA A 81 1.23 -4.85 -9.70
CA ALA A 81 -0.21 -4.98 -9.40
C ALA A 81 -0.55 -5.11 -7.90
N VAL A 82 0.36 -5.64 -7.09
CA VAL A 82 0.16 -5.78 -5.64
C VAL A 82 0.36 -4.44 -4.91
N TYR A 83 1.28 -3.60 -5.39
CA TYR A 83 1.72 -2.39 -4.71
C TYR A 83 1.28 -1.09 -5.38
N GLU A 84 0.77 -1.16 -6.61
CA GLU A 84 0.35 -0.01 -7.40
C GLU A 84 -0.63 0.86 -6.63
N THR A 85 -1.68 0.27 -6.06
CA THR A 85 -2.69 1.00 -5.28
C THR A 85 -2.09 1.71 -4.07
N ILE A 86 -1.23 1.02 -3.31
CA ILE A 86 -0.64 1.60 -2.09
C ILE A 86 0.35 2.72 -2.46
N LEU A 87 1.25 2.47 -3.43
CA LEU A 87 2.30 3.40 -3.83
C LEU A 87 1.76 4.60 -4.59
N SER A 88 0.68 4.42 -5.34
CA SER A 88 -0.03 5.55 -5.98
C SER A 88 -0.63 6.49 -4.94
N ASN A 89 -0.92 6.02 -3.74
CA ASN A 89 -1.42 6.85 -2.64
C ASN A 89 -0.28 7.47 -1.81
N ILE A 90 0.71 6.67 -1.39
CA ILE A 90 1.75 7.15 -0.46
C ILE A 90 2.99 7.72 -1.15
N CYS A 91 3.29 7.34 -2.39
CA CYS A 91 4.48 7.74 -3.14
C CYS A 91 4.11 8.48 -4.44
N LYS A 92 3.07 9.33 -4.39
CA LYS A 92 2.44 10.00 -5.53
C LYS A 92 3.45 10.65 -6.48
N LYS A 93 4.40 11.41 -5.94
CA LYS A 93 5.43 12.11 -6.72
C LYS A 93 6.40 11.13 -7.37
N THR A 94 6.84 10.12 -6.63
CA THR A 94 7.78 9.10 -7.12
C THR A 94 7.15 8.22 -8.21
N CYS A 95 5.89 7.85 -8.01
CA CYS A 95 5.10 7.08 -8.98
C CYS A 95 4.49 7.96 -10.08
N ARG A 96 4.83 9.25 -10.13
CA ARG A 96 4.38 10.22 -11.16
C ARG A 96 2.86 10.34 -11.30
N ILE A 97 2.13 10.10 -10.21
CA ILE A 97 0.68 10.28 -10.10
C ILE A 97 0.32 11.77 -10.13
N CYS A 98 1.20 12.63 -9.64
CA CYS A 98 1.07 14.08 -9.66
C CYS A 98 2.41 14.73 -10.02
N LYS A 99 2.37 16.02 -10.40
CA LYS A 99 3.55 16.84 -10.74
C LYS A 99 3.70 18.01 -9.77
#